data_AF-A0A2L0NDV2-F1
#
_entry.id   AF-A0A2L0NDV2-F1
#
_cell.length_a   1.000
_cell.length_b   1.000
_cell.length_c   1.000
_cell.angle_alpha   90.00
_cell.angle_beta   90.00
_cell.angle_gamma   90.00
#
_symmetry.space_group_name_H-M   'P 1'
#
loop_
_entity.id
_entity.type
_entity.pdbx_description
1 polymer ?
#
loop_
_entity_poly.entity_id
_entity_poly.type
_entity_poly.pdbx_seq_one_letter_code
_entity_poly.pdbx_strand_id
1 'polypeptide(L)'
;MTEFAGFGCEACCAEDASVARVHHQSPIGVQLEKMIQDDSHFIVSVRRCGLCSQAFVSVFTEYVDWAASRDAQYRTLLPITDAEADDLMAGRLSPHRAGALGRGRRRLQSDWPSEADEPSVYWDSGVFEVREGY
;
A
#
# COMPACT_ATOMS: atom_id res chain seq x y z
N MET A 1 16.50 17.86 11.29
CA MET A 1 15.34 17.20 10.67
C MET A 1 15.34 17.63 9.21
N THR A 2 15.79 16.76 8.33
CA THR A 2 15.92 17.09 6.91
C THR A 2 14.55 16.88 6.28
N GLU A 3 13.83 17.96 5.98
CA GLU A 3 12.69 17.92 5.07
C GLU A 3 13.22 17.49 3.70
N PHE A 4 12.95 16.25 3.30
CA PHE A 4 12.98 15.90 1.90
C PHE A 4 11.69 16.44 1.28
N ALA A 5 11.79 17.16 0.17
CA ALA A 5 10.65 17.69 -0.59
C ALA A 5 9.85 16.57 -1.32
N GLY A 6 9.63 15.44 -0.65
CA GLY A 6 9.07 14.21 -1.20
C GLY A 6 8.38 13.38 -0.13
N PHE A 7 7.82 12.26 -0.55
CA PHE A 7 7.09 11.36 0.33
C PHE A 7 8.03 10.51 1.20
N GLY A 8 7.74 10.45 2.51
CA GLY A 8 8.35 9.53 3.46
C GLY A 8 9.77 9.86 3.92
N CYS A 9 10.29 9.02 4.82
CA CYS A 9 11.68 9.05 5.29
C CYS A 9 12.51 7.93 4.64
N GLU A 10 13.80 7.92 4.93
CA GLU A 10 14.74 6.89 4.46
C GLU A 10 14.38 5.45 4.88
N ALA A 11 13.54 5.27 5.90
CA ALA A 11 13.08 3.95 6.33
C ALA A 11 11.82 3.49 5.59
N CYS A 12 10.75 4.31 5.55
CA CYS A 12 9.49 3.93 4.90
C CYS A 12 9.50 4.07 3.37
N CYS A 13 10.46 4.85 2.84
CA CYS A 13 10.70 5.05 1.42
C CYS A 13 12.14 4.72 1.04
N ALA A 14 12.78 3.78 1.76
CA ALA A 14 14.12 3.26 1.43
C ALA A 14 14.25 2.94 -0.06
N GLU A 15 15.42 3.18 -0.66
CA GLU A 15 15.64 2.89 -2.09
C GLU A 15 15.48 1.40 -2.40
N ASP A 16 15.92 0.54 -1.48
CA ASP A 16 15.66 -0.89 -1.52
C ASP A 16 14.22 -1.20 -1.05
N ALA A 17 13.43 -1.82 -1.92
CA ALA A 17 12.03 -2.14 -1.65
C ALA A 17 11.86 -3.17 -0.51
N SER A 18 12.79 -4.10 -0.38
CA SER A 18 12.78 -5.10 0.70
C SER A 18 13.06 -4.45 2.05
N VAL A 19 14.01 -3.51 2.10
CA VAL A 19 14.27 -2.72 3.32
C VAL A 19 13.05 -1.89 3.72
N ALA A 20 12.41 -1.23 2.75
CA ALA A 20 11.17 -0.49 3.00
C ALA A 20 10.07 -1.42 3.53
N ARG A 21 9.88 -2.60 2.93
CA ARG A 21 8.89 -3.59 3.39
C ARG A 21 9.15 -4.06 4.82
N VAL A 22 10.39 -4.36 5.17
CA VAL A 22 10.78 -4.73 6.55
C VAL A 22 10.42 -3.61 7.51
N HIS A 23 10.70 -2.35 7.18
CA HIS A 23 10.29 -1.23 8.01
C HIS A 23 8.77 -1.15 8.12
N HIS A 24 8.02 -1.25 7.02
CA HIS A 24 6.55 -1.21 7.03
C HIS A 24 5.93 -2.26 7.94
N GLN A 25 6.52 -3.47 8.01
CA GLN A 25 6.08 -4.58 8.85
C GLN A 25 6.56 -4.50 10.31
N SER A 26 7.48 -3.59 10.64
CA SER A 26 8.05 -3.47 11.99
C SER A 26 7.07 -2.81 12.98
N PRO A 27 7.25 -2.98 14.31
CA PRO A 27 6.39 -2.36 15.32
C PRO A 27 6.39 -0.82 15.32
N ILE A 28 7.48 -0.19 14.88
CA ILE A 28 7.62 1.26 14.71
C ILE A 28 7.40 1.70 13.26
N GLY A 29 6.94 0.76 12.43
CA GLY A 29 6.78 0.84 10.99
C GLY A 29 5.56 1.61 10.52
N VAL A 30 4.95 1.14 9.44
CA VAL A 30 3.75 1.74 8.87
C VAL A 30 2.50 1.09 9.46
N GLN A 31 1.93 1.77 10.45
CA GLN A 31 0.82 1.27 11.28
C GLN A 31 -0.53 1.68 10.72
N LEU A 32 -1.54 0.85 10.98
CA LEU A 32 -2.93 1.15 10.62
C LEU A 32 -3.41 2.41 11.35
N GLU A 33 -3.96 3.35 10.59
CA GLU A 33 -4.66 4.52 11.13
C GLU A 33 -6.17 4.33 11.00
N LYS A 34 -6.65 3.91 9.82
CA LYS A 34 -8.08 3.73 9.55
C LYS A 34 -8.31 2.64 8.50
N MET A 35 -9.23 1.72 8.78
CA MET A 35 -9.79 0.83 7.76
C MET A 35 -10.86 1.58 6.96
N ILE A 36 -10.74 1.56 5.64
CA ILE A 36 -11.67 2.22 4.70
C ILE A 36 -12.62 1.17 4.07
N GLN A 37 -12.05 0.03 3.67
CA GLN A 37 -12.76 -1.14 3.17
C GLN A 37 -12.13 -2.38 3.84
N ASP A 38 -12.97 -3.30 4.31
CA ASP A 38 -12.55 -4.50 5.04
C ASP A 38 -13.33 -5.73 4.53
N ASP A 39 -13.22 -5.98 3.23
CA ASP A 39 -13.68 -7.24 2.61
C ASP A 39 -12.55 -8.27 2.73
N SER A 40 -12.90 -9.55 2.94
CA SER A 40 -11.92 -10.64 3.09
C SER A 40 -10.90 -10.69 1.94
N HIS A 41 -11.33 -10.36 0.72
CA HIS A 41 -10.49 -10.41 -0.48
C HIS A 41 -10.11 -9.02 -1.03
N PHE A 42 -10.59 -7.95 -0.38
CA PHE A 42 -10.29 -6.58 -0.78
C PHE A 42 -10.27 -5.64 0.42
N ILE A 43 -9.07 -5.23 0.81
CA ILE A 43 -8.84 -4.37 1.97
C ILE A 43 -8.21 -3.07 1.50
N VAL A 44 -8.82 -1.95 1.90
CA VAL A 44 -8.24 -0.62 1.73
C VAL A 44 -8.13 0.06 3.08
N SER A 45 -6.94 0.57 3.40
CA SER A 45 -6.68 1.25 4.67
C SER A 45 -5.77 2.46 4.50
N VAL A 46 -5.94 3.45 5.36
CA VAL A 46 -4.96 4.51 5.59
C VAL A 46 -4.03 4.08 6.71
N ARG A 47 -2.74 4.28 6.51
CA ARG A 47 -1.66 3.88 7.42
C ARG A 47 -0.65 5.00 7.58
N ARG A 48 0.04 5.07 8.71
CA ARG A 48 1.09 6.07 8.96
C ARG A 48 2.39 5.44 9.41
N CYS A 49 3.50 5.96 8.89
CA CYS A 49 4.83 5.64 9.40
C CYS A 49 4.99 6.16 10.84
N GLY A 50 5.37 5.30 11.77
CA GLY A 50 5.62 5.65 13.17
C GLY A 50 6.86 6.54 13.38
N LEU A 51 7.74 6.68 12.38
CA LEU A 51 8.95 7.50 12.47
C LEU A 51 8.77 8.92 11.92
N CYS A 52 8.06 9.07 10.78
CA CYS A 52 7.94 10.35 10.08
C CYS A 52 6.50 10.81 9.84
N SER A 53 5.51 10.05 10.32
CA SER A 53 4.08 10.33 10.16
C SER A 53 3.55 10.37 8.73
N GLN A 54 4.39 10.06 7.72
CA GLN A 54 3.95 9.92 6.33
C GLN A 54 2.75 8.97 6.22
N ALA A 55 1.66 9.47 5.63
CA ALA A 55 0.47 8.70 5.34
C ALA A 55 0.65 7.84 4.07
N PHE A 56 0.05 6.67 4.08
CA PHE A 56 -0.01 5.73 2.97
C PHE A 56 -1.43 5.22 2.83
N VAL A 57 -1.89 5.04 1.58
CA VAL A 57 -3.00 4.12 1.30
C VAL A 57 -2.40 2.73 1.05
N SER A 58 -2.88 1.74 1.80
CA SER A 58 -2.63 0.33 1.53
C SER A 58 -3.84 -0.27 0.85
N VAL A 59 -3.64 -0.83 -0.33
CA VAL A 59 -4.61 -1.62 -1.07
C VAL A 59 -4.13 -3.06 -1.05
N PHE A 60 -4.98 -3.98 -0.64
CA PHE A 60 -4.76 -5.41 -0.69
C PHE A 60 -5.89 -6.07 -1.49
N THR A 61 -5.51 -6.99 -2.36
CA THR A 61 -6.42 -7.76 -3.20
C THR A 61 -5.98 -9.22 -3.18
N GLU A 62 -6.93 -10.13 -2.99
CA GLU A 62 -6.73 -11.57 -3.05
C GLU A 62 -7.67 -12.19 -4.10
N TYR A 63 -7.16 -13.02 -5.00
CA TYR A 63 -7.99 -13.77 -5.95
C TYR A 63 -8.04 -15.22 -5.50
N VAL A 64 -9.24 -15.70 -5.20
CA VAL A 64 -9.43 -17.00 -4.55
C VAL A 64 -9.46 -18.11 -5.60
N ASP A 65 -8.56 -19.07 -5.46
CA ASP A 65 -8.58 -20.30 -6.23
C ASP A 65 -9.07 -21.45 -5.35
N TRP A 66 -10.39 -21.67 -5.37
CA TRP A 66 -11.02 -22.78 -4.66
C TRP A 66 -10.58 -24.17 -5.15
N ALA A 67 -9.98 -24.28 -6.34
CA ALA A 67 -9.53 -25.55 -6.89
C ALA A 67 -8.11 -25.91 -6.43
N ALA A 68 -7.18 -24.95 -6.48
CA ALA A 68 -5.78 -25.17 -6.10
C ALA A 68 -5.45 -24.78 -4.66
N SER A 69 -6.32 -24.01 -3.98
CA SER A 69 -6.06 -23.41 -2.65
C SER A 69 -4.77 -22.59 -2.59
N ARG A 70 -4.41 -21.95 -3.72
CA ARG A 70 -3.22 -21.09 -3.87
C ARG A 70 -3.68 -19.71 -4.30
N ASP A 71 -4.21 -18.96 -3.36
CA ASP A 71 -4.82 -17.65 -3.65
C ASP A 71 -3.75 -16.62 -4.00
N ALA A 72 -3.94 -15.92 -5.12
CA ALA A 72 -3.01 -14.89 -5.56
C ALA A 72 -3.23 -13.63 -4.73
N GLN A 73 -2.18 -13.10 -4.11
CA GLN A 73 -2.27 -11.95 -3.22
C GLN A 73 -1.40 -10.79 -3.70
N TYR A 74 -1.99 -9.61 -3.70
CA TYR A 74 -1.35 -8.39 -4.18
C TYR A 74 -1.52 -7.30 -3.13
N ARG A 75 -0.45 -6.55 -2.87
CA ARG A 75 -0.51 -5.39 -1.97
C ARG A 75 0.25 -4.21 -2.56
N THR A 76 -0.43 -3.08 -2.63
CA THR A 76 0.14 -1.79 -2.98
C THR A 76 0.14 -0.88 -1.77
N LEU A 77 1.26 -0.20 -1.54
CA LEU A 77 1.42 0.86 -0.54
C LEU A 77 1.85 2.14 -1.27
N LEU A 78 0.93 3.08 -1.41
CA LEU A 78 1.16 4.36 -2.07
C LEU A 78 1.24 5.47 -1.01
N PRO A 79 2.33 6.26 -0.97
CA PRO A 79 2.35 7.45 -0.13
C PRO A 79 1.36 8.51 -0.63
N ILE A 80 0.63 9.10 0.32
CA ILE A 80 -0.40 10.09 0.08
C ILE A 80 -0.19 11.30 0.98
N THR A 81 -0.74 12.44 0.58
CA THR A 81 -0.74 13.66 1.41
C THR A 81 -1.76 13.51 2.55
N ASP A 82 -1.64 14.34 3.58
CA ASP A 82 -2.62 14.36 4.67
C ASP A 82 -4.03 14.72 4.17
N ALA A 83 -4.15 15.64 3.21
CA ALA A 83 -5.43 15.98 2.61
C ALA A 83 -6.08 14.80 1.86
N GLU A 84 -5.27 14.01 1.14
CA GLU A 84 -5.76 12.80 0.46
C GLU A 84 -6.16 11.70 1.47
N ALA A 85 -5.41 11.56 2.56
CA ALA A 85 -5.75 10.66 3.66
C ALA A 85 -7.09 11.07 4.30
N ASP A 86 -7.28 12.36 4.58
CA ASP A 86 -8.52 12.90 5.12
C ASP A 86 -9.70 12.70 4.17
N ASP A 87 -9.49 12.87 2.86
CA ASP A 87 -10.52 12.62 1.85
C ASP A 87 -10.92 11.14 1.77
N LEU A 88 -9.97 10.21 1.88
CA LEU A 88 -10.27 8.77 1.98
C LEU A 88 -11.03 8.45 3.26
N MET A 89 -10.54 8.91 4.41
CA MET A 89 -11.15 8.64 5.72
C MET A 89 -12.54 9.23 5.87
N ALA A 90 -12.81 10.36 5.22
CA ALA A 90 -14.14 10.98 5.18
C ALA A 90 -15.05 10.46 4.06
N GLY A 91 -14.57 9.53 3.21
CA GLY A 91 -15.32 8.98 2.09
C GLY A 91 -15.53 9.96 0.92
N ARG A 92 -14.80 11.09 0.88
CA ARG A 92 -14.83 12.04 -0.24
C ARG A 92 -14.04 11.53 -1.45
N LEU A 93 -13.04 10.68 -1.20
CA LEU A 93 -12.34 9.93 -2.23
C LEU A 93 -12.73 8.45 -2.14
N SER A 94 -13.22 7.89 -3.26
CA SER A 94 -13.53 6.46 -3.35
C SER A 94 -12.24 5.60 -3.30
N PRO A 95 -12.25 4.45 -2.61
CA PRO A 95 -11.12 3.51 -2.59
C PRO A 95 -10.63 3.09 -3.99
N HIS A 96 -11.55 2.84 -4.93
CA HIS A 96 -11.22 2.50 -6.32
C HIS A 96 -10.48 3.61 -7.08
N ARG A 97 -10.54 4.85 -6.59
CA ARG A 97 -9.84 6.00 -7.16
C ARG A 97 -8.49 6.27 -6.52
N ALA A 98 -8.11 5.55 -5.46
CA ALA A 98 -6.81 5.72 -4.81
C ALA A 98 -5.64 5.51 -5.79
N GLY A 99 -5.80 4.61 -6.77
CA GLY A 99 -4.79 4.36 -7.80
C GLY A 99 -4.45 5.58 -8.68
N ALA A 100 -5.39 6.50 -8.87
CA ALA A 100 -5.18 7.73 -9.64
C ALA A 100 -4.22 8.71 -8.93
N LEU A 101 -4.09 8.62 -7.61
CA LEU A 101 -3.16 9.43 -6.82
C LEU A 101 -1.69 9.09 -7.13
N GLY A 102 -1.42 7.92 -7.70
CA GLY A 102 -0.05 7.43 -7.94
C GLY A 102 0.74 8.18 -9.02
N ARG A 103 0.11 9.09 -9.78
CA ARG A 103 0.81 9.86 -10.82
C ARG A 103 1.99 10.64 -10.22
N GLY A 104 3.19 10.35 -10.72
CA GLY A 104 4.43 11.00 -10.28
C GLY A 104 4.96 10.51 -8.93
N ARG A 105 4.44 9.40 -8.40
CA ARG A 105 4.82 8.84 -7.09
C ARG A 105 5.33 7.41 -7.26
N ARG A 106 6.27 7.05 -6.38
CA ARG A 106 6.73 5.67 -6.23
C ARG A 106 5.84 4.96 -5.22
N ARG A 107 5.42 3.74 -5.52
CA ARG A 107 4.59 2.88 -4.66
C ARG A 107 5.33 1.58 -4.39
N LEU A 108 5.23 1.09 -3.15
CA LEU A 108 5.79 -0.20 -2.79
C LEU A 108 4.78 -1.27 -3.18
N GLN A 109 5.21 -2.25 -3.97
CA GLN A 109 4.40 -3.33 -4.46
C GLN A 109 4.88 -4.65 -3.85
N SER A 110 3.94 -5.51 -3.48
CA SER A 110 4.19 -6.89 -3.06
C SER A 110 3.22 -7.79 -3.83
N ASP A 111 3.77 -8.63 -4.71
CA ASP A 111 2.98 -9.52 -5.55
C ASP A 111 3.31 -10.96 -5.20
N TRP A 112 2.26 -11.74 -4.92
CA TRP A 112 2.34 -13.17 -4.68
C TRP A 112 1.33 -13.91 -5.57
N PRO A 113 1.63 -14.07 -6.87
CA PRO A 113 0.81 -14.88 -7.77
C PRO A 113 0.76 -16.35 -7.30
N SER A 114 -0.31 -17.07 -7.63
CA SER A 114 -0.53 -18.47 -7.23
C SER A 114 0.63 -19.42 -7.56
N GLU A 115 1.30 -19.17 -8.69
CA GLU A 115 2.42 -19.99 -9.19
C GLU A 115 3.80 -19.59 -8.62
N ALA A 116 3.87 -18.53 -7.82
CA ALA A 116 5.11 -18.06 -7.26
C ALA A 116 5.46 -18.80 -5.95
N ASP A 117 6.71 -19.25 -5.84
CA ASP A 117 7.23 -19.87 -4.62
C ASP A 117 7.39 -18.85 -3.48
N GLU A 118 7.73 -17.60 -3.81
CA GLU A 118 7.92 -16.50 -2.86
C GLU A 118 7.31 -15.19 -3.39
N PRO A 119 6.85 -14.29 -2.51
CA PRO A 119 6.34 -12.98 -2.92
C PRO A 119 7.47 -12.08 -3.44
N SER A 120 7.23 -11.42 -4.57
CA SER A 120 8.12 -10.39 -5.09
C SER A 120 7.80 -9.04 -4.45
N VAL A 121 8.84 -8.23 -4.20
CA VAL A 121 8.71 -6.92 -3.55
C VAL A 121 9.57 -5.91 -4.31
N TYR A 122 8.94 -4.85 -4.80
CA TYR A 122 9.62 -3.88 -5.66
C TYR A 122 8.97 -2.50 -5.59
N TRP A 123 9.71 -1.50 -6.08
CA TRP A 123 9.17 -0.17 -6.30
C TRP A 123 8.61 -0.06 -7.72
N ASP A 124 7.40 0.46 -7.82
CA ASP A 124 6.78 0.83 -9.10
C ASP A 124 6.33 2.30 -9.06
N SER A 125 5.85 2.86 -10.16
CA SER A 125 5.46 4.27 -10.23
C SER A 125 4.25 4.53 -11.11
N GLY A 126 3.59 5.66 -10.88
CA GLY A 126 2.45 6.10 -11.70
C GLY A 126 1.09 5.57 -11.23
N VAL A 127 0.10 5.72 -12.11
CA VAL A 127 -1.27 5.27 -11.86
C VAL A 127 -1.32 3.74 -11.88
N PHE A 128 -2.16 3.17 -11.03
CA PHE A 128 -2.45 1.73 -11.00
C PHE A 128 -3.95 1.50 -10.85
N GLU A 129 -4.39 0.29 -11.19
CA GLU A 129 -5.77 -0.13 -11.03
C GLU A 129 -6.01 -0.65 -9.61
N VAL A 130 -7.11 -0.23 -8.98
CA VAL A 130 -7.56 -0.77 -7.70
C VAL A 130 -8.75 -1.67 -7.98
N ARG A 131 -8.53 -2.98 -7.89
CA ARG A 131 -9.54 -4.00 -8.21
C ARG A 131 -9.90 -4.81 -6.97
N GLU A 132 -11.18 -5.12 -6.86
CA GLU A 132 -11.66 -6.15 -5.95
C GLU A 132 -11.24 -7.52 -6.47
N GLY A 133 -10.81 -8.37 -5.54
CA GLY A 133 -10.53 -9.76 -5.81
C GLY A 133 -11.82 -10.56 -5.80
N TYR A 134 -11.84 -11.65 -6.56
CA TYR A 134 -12.97 -12.57 -6.68
C TYR A 134 -12.48 -14.01 -6.82
#